data_AF-A0A1X7TDA1-F1
#
_entry.id   AF-A0A1X7TDA1-F1
#
_cell.length_a   1.000
_cell.length_b   1.000
_cell.length_c   1.000
_cell.angle_alpha   90.00
_cell.angle_beta   90.00
_cell.angle_gamma   90.00
#
_symmetry.space_group_name_H-M   'P 1'
#
loop_
_entity.id
_entity.type
_entity.pdbx_description
1 polymer ?
#
loop_
_entity_poly.entity_id
_entity_poly.type
_entity_poly.pdbx_seq_one_letter_code
_entity_poly.pdbx_strand_id
1 'polypeptide(L)'
;MLVQGDCVALKSPRQAKRASKSVTTERPKELTEVREKEETTTRDVSILLYTLKRVFEEQAIDKIHYFKFIIDPESFSHTVENIFHFAFLIKEGRAGLIIENGEPYIHLNIGGGEATGGTNQGIISINMKMWKDLIDKYDITESMIKKRQ
;
A
#
# COMPACT_ATOMS: atom_id res chain seq x y z
N MET A 1 21.16 -60.28 7.41
CA MET A 1 21.43 -58.88 7.00
C MET A 1 22.37 -58.29 8.04
N LEU A 2 23.47 -57.71 7.57
CA LEU A 2 24.71 -57.45 8.31
C LEU A 2 24.58 -56.43 9.45
N VAL A 3 25.51 -56.64 10.38
CA VAL A 3 25.79 -56.08 11.71
C VAL A 3 25.99 -54.56 11.79
N GLN A 4 25.62 -54.00 12.94
CA GLN A 4 26.17 -52.74 13.47
C GLN A 4 27.67 -52.90 13.79
N GLY A 5 28.45 -51.85 13.59
CA GLY A 5 29.86 -51.80 14.02
C GLY A 5 30.42 -50.38 13.95
N ASP A 6 30.70 -49.85 15.13
CA ASP A 6 31.24 -48.51 15.40
C ASP A 6 32.58 -48.21 14.73
N CYS A 7 32.87 -46.92 14.51
CA CYS A 7 34.26 -46.46 14.42
C CYS A 7 34.40 -45.11 15.16
N VAL A 8 35.03 -45.19 16.34
CA VAL A 8 35.47 -44.07 17.17
C VAL A 8 36.87 -43.61 16.71
N ALA A 9 37.08 -42.30 16.79
CA ALA A 9 38.21 -41.52 16.27
C ALA A 9 39.56 -41.69 16.99
N LEU A 10 40.56 -40.93 16.46
CA LEU A 10 41.81 -40.37 17.05
C LEU A 10 43.12 -41.12 16.63
N LYS A 11 44.26 -40.53 16.24
CA LYS A 11 44.90 -39.19 16.43
C LYS A 11 46.22 -39.09 15.57
N SER A 12 46.58 -37.98 14.92
CA SER A 12 47.62 -36.96 15.33
C SER A 12 48.56 -36.57 14.15
N PRO A 13 49.51 -35.61 14.27
CA PRO A 13 49.38 -34.15 14.44
C PRO A 13 50.17 -33.34 13.38
N ARG A 14 49.97 -32.01 13.26
CA ARG A 14 51.03 -30.98 13.06
C ARG A 14 50.47 -29.55 12.93
N GLN A 15 51.28 -28.60 13.38
CA GLN A 15 50.96 -27.23 13.80
C GLN A 15 50.78 -26.17 12.68
N ALA A 16 49.88 -25.22 12.98
CA ALA A 16 49.92 -23.75 12.79
C ALA A 16 50.32 -23.09 11.44
N LYS A 17 49.43 -22.24 10.90
CA LYS A 17 49.72 -20.82 10.55
C LYS A 17 48.44 -20.02 10.25
N ARG A 18 48.43 -18.77 10.74
CA ARG A 18 47.41 -17.71 10.66
C ARG A 18 47.06 -17.30 9.23
N ALA A 19 45.78 -16.92 9.01
CA ALA A 19 45.41 -15.74 8.23
C ALA A 19 43.97 -15.30 8.59
N SER A 20 43.87 -14.20 9.32
CA SER A 20 42.63 -13.46 9.56
C SER A 20 42.08 -12.92 8.24
N LYS A 21 40.88 -13.35 7.83
CA LYS A 21 40.07 -12.65 6.83
C LYS A 21 38.81 -12.18 7.54
N SER A 22 38.82 -10.93 7.96
CA SER A 22 37.65 -10.20 8.41
C SER A 22 36.59 -10.26 7.32
N VAL A 23 35.54 -11.04 7.55
CA VAL A 23 34.29 -10.90 6.81
C VAL A 23 33.71 -9.55 7.27
N THR A 24 33.84 -8.55 6.42
CA THR A 24 33.12 -7.29 6.59
C THR A 24 31.66 -7.59 6.31
N THR A 25 30.89 -7.85 7.37
CA THR A 25 29.44 -7.86 7.31
C THR A 25 29.00 -6.42 7.04
N GLU A 26 28.65 -6.11 5.80
CA GLU A 26 27.97 -4.85 5.48
C GLU A 26 26.67 -4.81 6.29
N ARG A 27 26.54 -3.81 7.16
CA ARG A 27 25.34 -3.61 7.99
C ARG A 27 24.21 -3.12 7.07
N PRO A 28 22.97 -3.66 7.16
CA PRO A 28 21.92 -3.35 6.19
C PRO A 28 21.47 -1.89 6.31
N LYS A 29 21.41 -1.17 5.18
CA LYS A 29 20.80 0.17 5.05
C LYS A 29 19.26 0.16 5.14
N GLU A 30 18.69 -1.02 5.37
CA GLU A 30 17.26 -1.32 5.28
C GLU A 30 16.43 -0.66 6.39
N LEU A 31 17.01 -0.38 7.56
CA LEU A 31 16.25 0.12 8.71
C LEU A 31 15.81 1.59 8.57
N THR A 32 16.57 2.42 7.86
CA THR A 32 16.27 3.85 7.67
C THR A 32 15.26 4.05 6.54
N GLU A 33 15.41 3.37 5.41
CA GLU A 33 14.49 3.48 4.28
C GLU A 33 13.08 3.01 4.61
N VAL A 34 12.95 1.96 5.43
CA VAL A 34 11.64 1.44 5.85
C VAL A 34 10.90 2.47 6.71
N ARG A 35 11.59 3.11 7.66
CA ARG A 35 10.97 4.13 8.52
C ARG A 35 10.49 5.35 7.73
N GLU A 36 11.30 5.82 6.79
CA GLU A 36 10.94 6.96 5.94
C GLU A 36 9.74 6.63 5.03
N LYS A 37 9.68 5.40 4.48
CA LYS A 37 8.54 4.90 3.69
C LYS A 37 7.26 4.74 4.52
N GLU A 38 7.37 4.27 5.75
CA GLU A 38 6.23 4.16 6.68
C GLU A 38 5.67 5.55 7.03
N GLU A 39 6.53 6.51 7.35
CA GLU A 39 6.09 7.86 7.69
C GLU A 39 5.48 8.60 6.49
N THR A 40 6.00 8.40 5.28
CA THR A 40 5.43 8.98 4.05
C THR A 40 4.06 8.40 3.76
N THR A 41 3.94 7.06 3.79
CA THR A 41 2.66 6.36 3.62
C THR A 41 1.61 6.86 4.62
N THR A 42 1.99 7.05 5.89
CA THR A 42 1.09 7.55 6.95
C THR A 42 0.59 8.97 6.66
N ARG A 43 1.46 9.82 6.11
CA ARG A 43 1.10 11.19 5.71
C ARG A 43 0.18 11.19 4.50
N ASP A 44 0.45 10.38 3.47
CA ASP A 44 -0.36 10.33 2.26
C ASP A 44 -1.78 9.81 2.54
N VAL A 45 -1.90 8.78 3.40
CA VAL A 45 -3.21 8.32 3.92
C VAL A 45 -3.95 9.44 4.66
N SER A 46 -3.23 10.27 5.42
CA SER A 46 -3.82 11.40 6.15
C SER A 46 -4.27 12.52 5.20
N ILE A 47 -3.50 12.83 4.15
CA ILE A 47 -3.87 13.79 3.10
C ILE A 47 -5.13 13.33 2.39
N LEU A 48 -5.19 12.05 2.04
CA LEU A 48 -6.32 11.46 1.33
C LEU A 48 -7.60 11.54 2.17
N LEU A 49 -7.51 11.19 3.47
CA LEU A 49 -8.64 11.33 4.40
C LEU A 49 -9.09 12.78 4.58
N TYR A 50 -8.15 13.72 4.74
CA TYR A 50 -8.47 15.13 4.89
C TYR A 50 -9.16 15.68 3.63
N THR A 51 -8.64 15.33 2.45
CA THR A 51 -9.21 15.72 1.16
C THR A 51 -10.62 15.17 1.02
N LEU A 52 -10.83 13.91 1.38
CA LEU A 52 -12.14 13.27 1.33
C LEU A 52 -13.15 13.98 2.25
N LYS A 53 -12.79 14.24 3.52
CA LYS A 53 -13.65 14.98 4.46
C LYS A 53 -14.01 16.37 3.93
N ARG A 54 -13.01 17.13 3.47
CA ARG A 54 -13.22 18.47 2.92
C ARG A 54 -14.21 18.44 1.75
N VAL A 55 -14.06 17.50 0.82
CA VAL A 55 -14.95 17.40 -0.35
C VAL A 55 -16.40 17.08 0.06
N PHE A 56 -16.60 16.19 1.03
CA PHE A 56 -17.93 15.87 1.55
C PHE A 56 -18.59 17.08 2.23
N GLU A 57 -17.82 17.81 3.04
CA GLU A 57 -18.29 19.00 3.75
C GLU A 57 -18.59 20.17 2.79
N GLU A 58 -17.67 20.49 1.86
CA GLU A 58 -17.81 21.62 0.94
C GLU A 58 -18.93 21.42 -0.09
N GLN A 59 -19.13 20.18 -0.56
CA GLN A 59 -20.14 19.88 -1.58
C GLN A 59 -21.48 19.42 -0.98
N ALA A 60 -21.57 19.25 0.34
CA ALA A 60 -22.73 18.71 1.04
C ALA A 60 -23.24 17.39 0.43
N ILE A 61 -22.30 16.49 0.09
CA ILE A 61 -22.57 15.19 -0.52
C ILE A 61 -22.37 14.05 0.49
N ASP A 62 -23.05 12.93 0.27
CA ASP A 62 -22.98 11.72 1.08
C ASP A 62 -22.11 10.62 0.45
N LYS A 63 -21.71 10.79 -0.81
CA LYS A 63 -20.82 9.89 -1.56
C LYS A 63 -20.11 10.61 -2.70
N ILE A 64 -18.96 10.09 -3.12
CA ILE A 64 -18.19 10.58 -4.27
C ILE A 64 -17.78 9.43 -5.19
N HIS A 65 -17.79 9.66 -6.50
CA HIS A 65 -17.38 8.66 -7.48
C HIS A 65 -15.89 8.30 -7.31
N TYR A 66 -15.59 7.01 -7.15
CA TYR A 66 -14.25 6.52 -6.78
C TYR A 66 -13.17 6.92 -7.78
N PHE A 67 -13.40 6.67 -9.07
CA PHE A 67 -12.39 6.96 -10.10
C PHE A 67 -12.13 8.46 -10.25
N LYS A 68 -13.13 9.32 -10.03
CA LYS A 68 -12.96 10.78 -10.10
C LYS A 68 -12.10 11.31 -8.95
N PHE A 69 -12.09 10.61 -7.82
CA PHE A 69 -11.33 11.00 -6.65
C PHE A 69 -9.89 10.47 -6.68
N ILE A 70 -9.69 9.22 -7.12
CA ILE A 70 -8.41 8.51 -7.03
C ILE A 70 -7.48 8.75 -8.22
N ILE A 71 -8.03 8.97 -9.42
CA ILE A 71 -7.22 9.09 -10.62
C ILE A 71 -6.49 10.42 -10.64
N ASP A 72 -5.17 10.34 -10.81
CA ASP A 72 -4.32 11.45 -11.24
C ASP A 72 -4.19 11.35 -12.78
N PRO A 73 -4.67 12.35 -13.55
CA PRO A 73 -4.63 12.32 -15.01
C PRO A 73 -3.23 12.52 -15.60
N GLU A 74 -2.28 13.03 -14.81
CA GLU A 74 -0.90 13.29 -15.24
C GLU A 74 0.04 12.14 -14.89
N SER A 75 -0.34 11.28 -13.94
CA SER A 75 0.53 10.21 -13.44
C SER A 75 -0.21 8.93 -13.07
N PHE A 76 0.00 7.88 -13.87
CA PHE A 76 -0.48 6.54 -13.52
C PHE A 76 0.13 6.02 -12.21
N SER A 77 1.41 6.28 -11.96
CA SER A 77 2.07 5.84 -10.73
C SER A 77 1.42 6.46 -9.50
N HIS A 78 1.06 7.76 -9.55
CA HIS A 78 0.33 8.37 -8.43
C HIS A 78 -1.09 7.81 -8.30
N THR A 79 -1.75 7.47 -9.41
CA THR A 79 -3.05 6.78 -9.35
C THR A 79 -2.91 5.45 -8.59
N VAL A 80 -1.86 4.66 -8.88
CA VAL A 80 -1.60 3.40 -8.16
C VAL A 80 -1.29 3.64 -6.68
N GLU A 81 -0.51 4.67 -6.36
CA GLU A 81 -0.23 5.09 -4.97
C GLU A 81 -1.53 5.51 -4.25
N ASN A 82 -2.38 6.32 -4.88
CA ASN A 82 -3.67 6.73 -4.34
C ASN A 82 -4.56 5.52 -4.05
N ILE A 83 -4.62 4.53 -4.95
CA ILE A 83 -5.34 3.26 -4.74
C ILE A 83 -4.78 2.54 -3.51
N PHE A 84 -3.45 2.43 -3.40
CA PHE A 84 -2.77 1.78 -2.29
C PHE A 84 -3.06 2.48 -0.94
N HIS A 85 -2.97 3.80 -0.89
CA HIS A 85 -3.29 4.59 0.31
C HIS A 85 -4.77 4.50 0.68
N PHE A 86 -5.67 4.53 -0.29
CA PHE A 86 -7.10 4.37 -0.04
C PHE A 86 -7.45 3.01 0.56
N ALA A 87 -6.72 1.95 0.18
CA ALA A 87 -6.89 0.63 0.80
C ALA A 87 -6.64 0.66 2.33
N PHE A 88 -5.77 1.54 2.84
CA PHE A 88 -5.61 1.73 4.29
C PHE A 88 -6.84 2.41 4.91
N LEU A 89 -7.50 3.35 4.22
CA LEU A 89 -8.74 3.94 4.74
C LEU A 89 -9.86 2.91 4.85
N ILE A 90 -9.98 2.00 3.88
CA ILE A 90 -10.92 0.88 3.96
C ILE A 90 -10.53 -0.05 5.12
N LYS A 91 -9.25 -0.43 5.20
CA LYS A 91 -8.73 -1.32 6.25
C LYS A 91 -8.98 -0.78 7.66
N GLU A 92 -8.81 0.52 7.85
CA GLU A 92 -9.04 1.21 9.13
C GLU A 92 -10.51 1.58 9.36
N GLY A 93 -11.41 1.23 8.42
CA GLY A 93 -12.83 1.51 8.52
C GLY A 93 -13.17 3.00 8.47
N ARG A 94 -12.30 3.85 7.95
CA ARG A 94 -12.52 5.31 7.82
C ARG A 94 -13.33 5.68 6.58
N ALA A 95 -13.27 4.85 5.55
CA ALA A 95 -14.05 4.98 4.32
C ALA A 95 -14.51 3.60 3.83
N GLY A 96 -15.51 3.57 2.96
CA GLY A 96 -15.97 2.35 2.31
C GLY A 96 -16.29 2.57 0.84
N LEU A 97 -16.44 1.45 0.11
CA LEU A 97 -16.89 1.43 -1.28
C LEU A 97 -18.29 0.82 -1.37
N ILE A 98 -19.16 1.49 -2.10
CA ILE A 98 -20.47 0.98 -2.52
C ILE A 98 -20.52 0.93 -4.05
N ILE A 99 -21.20 -0.06 -4.60
CA ILE A 99 -21.47 -0.14 -6.04
C ILE A 99 -22.90 0.34 -6.28
N GLU A 100 -23.06 1.40 -7.05
CA GLU A 100 -24.36 1.89 -7.49
C GLU A 100 -24.39 1.97 -9.01
N ASN A 101 -25.39 1.35 -9.64
CA ASN A 101 -25.53 1.30 -11.10
C ASN A 101 -24.28 0.77 -11.83
N GLY A 102 -23.55 -0.17 -11.20
CA GLY A 102 -22.32 -0.74 -11.73
C GLY A 102 -21.07 0.14 -11.57
N GLU A 103 -21.18 1.28 -10.88
CA GLU A 103 -20.09 2.23 -10.67
C GLU A 103 -19.70 2.30 -9.18
N PRO A 104 -18.40 2.40 -8.85
CA PRO A 104 -17.93 2.49 -7.48
C PRO A 104 -18.01 3.91 -6.91
N TYR A 105 -18.58 4.05 -5.72
CA TYR A 105 -18.65 5.28 -4.95
C TYR A 105 -18.02 5.09 -3.57
N ILE A 106 -17.33 6.13 -3.11
CA ILE A 106 -16.74 6.25 -1.78
C ILE A 106 -17.77 6.88 -0.85
N HIS A 107 -17.88 6.36 0.37
CA HIS A 107 -18.58 7.02 1.48
C HIS A 107 -17.65 7.10 2.71
N LEU A 108 -17.90 8.09 3.58
CA LEU A 108 -17.21 8.22 4.86
C LEU A 108 -17.92 7.41 5.94
N ASN A 109 -17.15 6.76 6.80
CA ASN A 109 -17.68 6.10 8.00
C ASN A 109 -17.57 7.08 9.17
N ILE A 110 -18.66 7.80 9.46
CA ILE A 110 -18.71 8.80 10.53
C ILE A 110 -19.09 8.07 11.83
N GLY A 111 -18.07 7.79 12.64
CA GLY A 111 -18.18 7.01 13.88
C GLY A 111 -17.63 5.62 13.64
N GLY A 112 -16.51 5.28 14.29
CA GLY A 112 -15.79 4.02 14.15
C GLY A 112 -16.55 2.78 14.68
N GLY A 113 -17.86 2.73 14.46
CA GLY A 113 -18.66 1.52 14.59
C GLY A 113 -18.31 0.54 13.49
N GLU A 114 -18.24 -0.73 13.86
CA GLU A 114 -18.04 -1.84 12.94
C GLU A 114 -18.96 -1.67 11.73
N ALA A 115 -18.39 -1.81 10.53
CA ALA A 115 -19.12 -1.76 9.27
C ALA A 115 -20.37 -2.65 9.38
N THR A 116 -21.54 -2.04 9.54
CA THR A 116 -22.79 -2.77 9.69
C THR A 116 -23.17 -3.33 8.32
N GLY A 117 -22.70 -4.55 8.04
CA GLY A 117 -23.13 -5.35 6.90
C GLY A 117 -22.16 -5.34 5.72
N GLY A 118 -21.50 -6.49 5.50
CA GLY A 118 -20.74 -6.77 4.29
C GLY A 118 -19.33 -6.17 4.29
N THR A 119 -18.36 -6.94 3.83
CA THR A 119 -17.01 -6.44 3.59
C THR A 119 -17.05 -5.32 2.55
N ASN A 120 -16.85 -4.07 2.96
CA ASN A 120 -16.65 -2.89 2.08
C ASN A 120 -15.31 -2.95 1.32
N GLN A 121 -14.86 -4.15 0.96
CA GLN A 121 -13.60 -4.43 0.28
C GLN A 121 -13.90 -4.83 -1.17
N GLY A 122 -13.31 -4.11 -2.12
CA GLY A 122 -13.40 -4.39 -3.55
C GLY A 122 -12.03 -4.63 -4.14
N ILE A 123 -11.93 -5.57 -5.09
CA ILE A 123 -10.72 -5.76 -5.90
C ILE A 123 -10.85 -4.87 -7.13
N ILE A 124 -9.92 -3.93 -7.29
CA ILE A 124 -9.88 -3.02 -8.42
C ILE A 124 -8.65 -3.36 -9.25
N SER A 125 -8.87 -3.76 -10.50
CA SER A 125 -7.80 -3.94 -11.47
C SER A 125 -7.74 -2.70 -12.36
N ILE A 126 -6.54 -2.16 -12.54
CA ILE A 126 -6.28 -1.04 -13.43
C ILE A 126 -4.97 -1.28 -14.18
N ASN A 127 -4.96 -0.92 -15.46
CA ASN A 127 -3.76 -0.87 -16.28
C ASN A 127 -3.67 0.50 -16.97
N MET A 128 -2.57 0.76 -17.66
CA MET A 128 -2.34 2.04 -18.35
C MET A 128 -3.43 2.40 -19.36
N LYS A 129 -4.00 1.41 -20.07
CA LYS A 129 -5.07 1.66 -21.04
C LYS A 129 -6.36 2.05 -20.33
N MET A 130 -6.77 1.27 -19.33
CA MET A 130 -7.95 1.55 -18.52
C MET A 130 -7.84 2.91 -17.83
N TRP A 131 -6.68 3.26 -17.28
CA TRP A 131 -6.44 4.56 -16.68
C TRP A 131 -6.74 5.72 -17.66
N LYS A 132 -6.25 5.63 -18.91
CA LYS A 132 -6.58 6.61 -19.96
C LYS A 132 -8.06 6.61 -20.32
N ASP A 133 -8.63 5.42 -20.54
CA ASP A 133 -10.05 5.28 -20.88
C ASP A 133 -10.95 5.88 -19.77
N LEU A 134 -10.54 5.77 -18.49
CA LEU A 134 -11.26 6.35 -17.35
C LEU A 134 -11.11 7.88 -17.27
N ILE A 135 -9.93 8.43 -17.58
CA ILE A 135 -9.73 9.88 -17.69
C ILE A 135 -10.69 10.46 -18.73
N ASP A 136 -10.72 9.85 -19.92
CA ASP A 136 -11.58 10.30 -21.02
C ASP A 136 -13.07 10.12 -20.68
N LYS A 137 -13.45 8.98 -20.09
CA LYS A 137 -14.85 8.67 -19.74
C LYS A 137 -15.44 9.66 -18.73
N TYR A 138 -14.65 10.11 -17.75
CA TYR A 138 -15.11 10.94 -16.65
C TYR A 138 -14.68 12.40 -16.72
N ASP A 139 -13.98 12.78 -17.80
CA ASP A 139 -13.44 14.13 -18.02
C ASP A 139 -12.57 14.59 -16.83
N ILE A 140 -11.61 13.76 -16.45
CA ILE A 140 -10.72 14.00 -15.30
C ILE A 140 -9.58 14.91 -15.75
N THR A 141 -9.73 16.21 -15.54
CA THR A 141 -8.72 17.20 -15.95
C THR A 141 -7.68 17.49 -14.88
N GLU A 142 -8.02 17.30 -13.60
CA GLU A 142 -7.15 17.59 -12.46
C GLU A 142 -7.27 16.52 -11.38
N SER A 143 -6.17 16.26 -10.67
CA SER A 143 -6.17 15.37 -9.51
C SER A 143 -6.78 16.06 -8.29
N MET A 144 -7.76 15.41 -7.64
CA MET A 144 -8.31 15.90 -6.36
C MET A 144 -7.29 15.80 -5.21
N ILE A 145 -6.40 14.81 -5.28
CA ILE A 145 -5.36 14.57 -4.30
C ILE A 145 -4.09 15.25 -4.78
N LYS A 146 -3.72 16.37 -4.12
CA LYS A 146 -2.52 17.11 -4.50
C LYS A 146 -1.26 16.35 -4.10
N LYS A 147 -0.32 16.22 -5.04
CA LYS A 147 1.01 15.69 -4.77
C LYS A 147 1.80 16.66 -3.90
N ARG A 148 2.68 16.11 -3.05
CA ARG A 148 3.79 16.84 -2.46
C ARG A 148 4.72 17.42 -3.56
N GLN A 149 5.09 18.69 -3.41
CA GLN A 149 6.26 19.30 -4.06
C GLN A 149 7.51 19.05 -3.20
#